data_AF-A0A1A8HPN0-F1
#
_entry.id   AF-A0A1A8HPN0-F1
#
_cell.length_a   1.000
_cell.length_b   1.000
_cell.length_c   1.000
_cell.angle_alpha   90.00
_cell.angle_beta   90.00
_cell.angle_gamma   90.00
#
_symmetry.space_group_name_H-M   'P 1'
#
loop_
_entity.id
_entity.type
_entity.pdbx_description
1 polymer ?
#
loop_
_entity_poly.entity_id
_entity_poly.type
_entity_poly.pdbx_seq_one_letter_code
_entity_poly.pdbx_strand_id
1 'polypeptide(L)'
;MLLEKLNGTVPCLLDTTTIPPEELSLKPSRSGADSGICEGPRTGGVRHSNGDPSSSSGGHPYNRTFSPHFHNFVELCLQRDPVNRPSAATLISHPFIKQLIENRRRNYRIRKANQIYNEKKTDGALRKTISLTRVL
;
A
#
# COMPACT_ATOMS: atom_id res chain seq x y z
N MET A 1 -21.65 -29.32 -4.44
CA MET A 1 -21.64 -28.51 -5.68
C MET A 1 -20.55 -27.46 -5.56
N LEU A 2 -19.74 -27.24 -6.60
CA LEU A 2 -18.53 -26.38 -6.63
C LEU A 2 -18.80 -24.85 -6.52
N LEU A 3 -19.99 -24.43 -6.12
CA LEU A 3 -20.47 -23.04 -6.17
C LEU A 3 -20.48 -22.31 -4.81
N GLU A 4 -20.17 -23.00 -3.71
CA GLU A 4 -20.19 -22.44 -2.34
C GLU A 4 -19.11 -21.40 -2.04
N LYS A 5 -18.47 -20.81 -3.06
CA LYS A 5 -17.38 -19.85 -2.86
C LYS A 5 -17.34 -18.77 -3.94
N LEU A 6 -18.46 -18.08 -4.10
CA LEU A 6 -18.52 -16.78 -4.78
C LEU A 6 -18.76 -15.62 -3.79
N ASN A 7 -18.49 -15.81 -2.49
CA ASN A 7 -18.36 -14.70 -1.53
C ASN A 7 -16.97 -14.01 -1.66
N GLY A 8 -16.43 -13.95 -2.88
CA GLY A 8 -15.19 -13.26 -3.18
C GLY A 8 -15.46 -11.76 -3.32
N THR A 9 -14.50 -10.94 -2.88
CA THR A 9 -14.51 -9.50 -3.11
C THR A 9 -14.69 -9.20 -4.60
N VAL A 10 -15.58 -8.26 -4.94
CA VAL A 10 -15.71 -7.76 -6.32
C VAL A 10 -14.33 -7.29 -6.79
N PRO A 11 -13.85 -7.72 -7.97
CA PRO A 11 -12.61 -7.18 -8.51
C PRO A 11 -12.82 -5.70 -8.85
N CYS A 12 -12.18 -4.81 -8.12
CA CYS A 12 -12.08 -3.40 -8.46
C CYS A 12 -10.60 -3.05 -8.70
N LEU A 13 -10.42 -2.04 -9.55
CA LEU A 13 -9.11 -1.44 -9.73
C LEU A 13 -8.66 -0.81 -8.42
N LEU A 14 -7.37 -0.98 -8.13
CA LEU A 14 -6.76 -0.41 -6.93
C LEU A 14 -6.63 1.10 -7.06
N ASP A 15 -6.45 1.59 -8.29
CA ASP A 15 -6.29 2.99 -8.64
C ASP A 15 -7.11 3.30 -9.90
N THR A 16 -7.89 4.38 -9.84
CA THR A 16 -8.77 4.86 -10.91
C THR A 16 -8.38 6.24 -11.43
N THR A 17 -7.26 6.81 -10.97
CA THR A 17 -6.82 8.17 -11.30
C THR A 17 -6.49 8.39 -12.78
N THR A 18 -6.25 7.32 -13.53
CA THR A 18 -5.99 7.38 -14.98
C THR A 18 -7.23 7.12 -15.83
N ILE A 19 -8.39 6.88 -15.20
CA ILE A 19 -9.65 6.57 -15.90
C ILE A 19 -10.55 7.80 -15.82
N PRO A 20 -11.07 8.30 -16.95
CA PRO A 20 -11.98 9.44 -16.94
C PRO A 20 -13.26 9.11 -16.15
N PRO A 21 -13.82 10.08 -15.39
CA PRO A 21 -14.99 9.85 -14.52
C PRO A 21 -16.20 9.23 -15.23
N GLU A 22 -16.35 9.50 -16.52
CA GLU A 22 -17.44 9.01 -17.36
C GLU A 22 -17.37 7.49 -17.57
N GLU A 23 -16.16 6.92 -17.61
CA GLU A 23 -15.93 5.48 -17.76
C GLU A 23 -16.10 4.72 -16.43
N LEU A 24 -15.90 5.39 -15.30
CA LEU A 24 -16.10 4.82 -13.96
C LEU A 24 -17.59 4.71 -13.59
N SER A 25 -18.45 5.49 -14.24
CA SER A 25 -19.91 5.50 -14.03
C SER A 25 -20.65 4.34 -14.72
N LEU A 26 -19.94 3.35 -15.29
CA LEU A 26 -20.57 2.16 -15.86
C LEU A 26 -21.38 1.45 -14.76
N LYS A 27 -22.69 1.70 -14.77
CA LYS A 27 -23.65 1.14 -13.81
C LYS A 27 -23.37 -0.35 -13.73
N PRO A 28 -23.08 -0.92 -12.53
CA PRO A 28 -23.03 -2.36 -12.37
C PRO A 28 -24.32 -2.89 -12.99
N SER A 29 -24.20 -3.71 -14.04
CA SER A 29 -25.34 -4.38 -14.64
C SER A 29 -25.86 -5.35 -13.58
N ARG A 30 -26.69 -4.83 -12.69
CA ARG A 30 -27.58 -5.65 -11.88
C ARG A 30 -28.58 -6.16 -12.89
N SER A 31 -28.33 -7.35 -13.43
CA SER A 31 -29.41 -8.19 -13.93
C SER A 31 -30.38 -8.32 -12.75
N GLY A 32 -31.39 -7.46 -12.74
CA GLY A 32 -32.48 -7.52 -11.78
C GLY A 32 -33.25 -8.79 -12.05
N ALA A 33 -32.86 -9.87 -11.37
CA ALA A 33 -33.77 -10.96 -11.13
C ALA A 33 -34.78 -10.45 -10.08
N ASP A 34 -35.92 -10.07 -10.63
CA ASP A 34 -37.16 -9.66 -10.03
C ASP A 34 -37.71 -10.66 -8.99
N SER A 35 -38.23 -10.10 -7.89
CA SER A 35 -39.21 -10.61 -6.92
C SER A 35 -39.00 -11.92 -6.16
N GLY A 36 -39.10 -11.80 -4.83
CA GLY A 36 -39.40 -12.91 -3.93
C GLY A 36 -39.24 -12.59 -2.45
N ILE A 37 -40.19 -11.83 -1.88
CA ILE A 37 -40.80 -11.98 -0.53
C ILE A 37 -40.02 -12.76 0.56
N CYS A 38 -39.77 -12.12 1.70
CA CYS A 38 -40.24 -12.55 3.04
C CYS A 38 -39.70 -11.60 4.14
N GLU A 39 -40.61 -10.82 4.73
CA GLU A 39 -40.41 -10.11 6.01
C GLU A 39 -40.28 -11.13 7.15
N GLY A 40 -39.23 -11.02 7.97
CA GLY A 40 -39.06 -11.83 9.17
C GLY A 40 -38.08 -11.20 10.16
N PRO A 41 -38.50 -10.85 11.40
CA PRO A 41 -37.63 -10.14 12.33
C PRO A 41 -36.96 -11.11 13.29
N ARG A 42 -35.63 -11.30 13.23
CA ARG A 42 -34.85 -11.91 14.32
C ARG A 42 -33.44 -11.34 14.45
N THR A 43 -33.28 -10.53 15.49
CA THR A 43 -32.25 -10.61 16.54
C THR A 43 -30.96 -11.39 16.26
N GLY A 44 -29.81 -10.72 16.45
CA GLY A 44 -28.67 -11.30 17.17
C GLY A 44 -27.33 -11.30 16.45
N GLY A 45 -26.40 -10.47 16.93
CA GLY A 45 -24.94 -10.61 16.78
C GLY A 45 -24.42 -10.35 15.36
N VAL A 46 -23.26 -9.74 15.13
CA VAL A 46 -22.02 -9.88 15.89
C VAL A 46 -21.14 -8.66 15.60
N ARG A 47 -20.63 -8.04 16.67
CA ARG A 47 -19.55 -7.05 16.62
C ARG A 47 -18.22 -7.79 16.46
N HIS A 48 -17.48 -7.52 15.39
CA HIS A 48 -16.04 -7.75 15.24
C HIS A 48 -15.52 -6.60 14.36
N SER A 49 -14.46 -5.84 14.62
CA SER A 49 -13.42 -5.83 15.64
C SER A 49 -12.72 -4.47 15.50
N ASN A 50 -12.42 -3.81 16.63
CA ASN A 50 -11.63 -2.58 16.67
C ASN A 50 -10.20 -2.85 16.17
N GLY A 51 -9.83 -2.25 15.05
CA GLY A 51 -8.46 -2.13 14.56
C GLY A 51 -8.27 -0.70 14.06
N ASP A 52 -7.56 0.11 14.85
CA ASP A 52 -7.26 1.52 14.61
C ASP A 52 -6.43 1.68 13.32
N PRO A 53 -6.93 2.36 12.27
CA PRO A 53 -6.23 2.51 11.00
C PRO A 53 -5.42 3.81 10.97
N SER A 54 -4.65 4.06 12.02
CA SER A 54 -3.82 5.26 12.12
C SER A 54 -2.41 4.97 11.64
N SER A 55 -2.21 4.96 10.31
CA SER A 55 -1.10 5.65 9.62
C SER A 55 -0.96 5.21 8.15
N SER A 56 -1.29 6.15 7.26
CA SER A 56 -1.19 6.14 5.79
C SER A 56 -2.13 5.16 5.07
N SER A 57 -3.27 5.68 4.58
CA SER A 57 -4.34 4.97 3.84
C SER A 57 -5.17 3.96 4.65
N GLY A 58 -5.78 4.42 5.76
CA GLY A 58 -6.86 3.72 6.47
C GLY A 58 -8.20 3.67 5.70
N GLY A 59 -8.15 3.67 4.37
CA GLY A 59 -9.32 3.63 3.48
C GLY A 59 -9.47 2.25 2.83
N HIS A 60 -10.65 2.00 2.27
CA HIS A 60 -10.93 0.83 1.44
C HIS A 60 -9.76 0.57 0.46
N PRO A 61 -9.27 -0.68 0.28
CA PRO A 61 -8.15 -0.98 -0.64
C PRO A 61 -8.29 -0.43 -2.07
N TYR A 62 -9.51 -0.08 -2.50
CA TYR A 62 -9.83 0.49 -3.81
C TYR A 62 -9.79 2.03 -3.85
N ASN A 63 -9.43 2.69 -2.75
CA ASN A 63 -9.17 4.14 -2.69
C ASN A 63 -7.67 4.45 -2.75
N ARG A 64 -6.85 3.51 -3.23
CA ARG A 64 -5.42 3.72 -3.34
C ARG A 64 -5.14 4.55 -4.60
N THR A 65 -4.20 5.48 -4.50
CA THR A 65 -3.73 6.25 -5.65
C THR A 65 -2.22 6.13 -5.76
N PHE A 66 -1.71 6.03 -6.98
CA PHE A 66 -0.30 6.11 -7.29
C PHE A 66 0.11 7.56 -7.56
N SER A 67 1.42 7.80 -7.61
CA SER A 67 1.94 9.14 -7.84
C SER A 67 1.95 9.46 -9.34
N PRO A 68 1.81 10.75 -9.73
CA PRO A 68 1.93 11.16 -11.13
C PRO A 68 3.25 10.72 -11.79
N HIS A 69 4.35 10.76 -11.05
CA HIS A 69 5.66 10.29 -11.51
C HIS A 69 5.68 8.78 -11.78
N PHE A 70 4.92 7.99 -11.03
CA PHE A 70 4.76 6.57 -11.29
C PHE A 70 3.95 6.35 -12.57
N HIS A 71 2.82 7.04 -12.74
CA HIS A 71 2.01 6.93 -13.96
C HIS A 71 2.82 7.26 -15.21
N ASN A 72 3.54 8.38 -15.21
CA ASN A 72 4.37 8.77 -16.35
C ASN A 72 5.49 7.76 -16.63
N PHE A 73 6.13 7.23 -15.59
CA PHE A 73 7.16 6.19 -15.77
C PHE A 73 6.58 4.94 -16.45
N VAL A 74 5.41 4.47 -16.00
CA VAL A 74 4.75 3.29 -16.55
C VAL A 74 4.28 3.54 -17.99
N GLU A 75 3.74 4.72 -18.27
CA GLU A 75 3.33 5.13 -19.61
C GLU A 75 4.50 5.10 -20.60
N LEU A 76 5.68 5.62 -20.21
CA LEU A 76 6.90 5.53 -21.00
C LEU A 76 7.34 4.07 -21.24
N CYS A 77 7.27 3.22 -20.22
CA CYS A 77 7.62 1.80 -20.34
C CYS A 77 6.68 1.04 -21.30
N LEU A 78 5.40 1.42 -21.32
CA LEU A 78 4.33 0.74 -22.04
C LEU A 78 3.93 1.44 -23.35
N GLN A 79 4.77 2.34 -23.86
CA GLN A 79 4.57 2.95 -25.18
C GLN A 79 4.32 1.88 -26.24
N ARG A 80 3.19 2.01 -26.96
CA ARG A 80 2.73 1.03 -27.96
C ARG A 80 3.68 0.97 -29.15
N ASP A 81 4.12 2.13 -29.62
CA ASP A 81 5.13 2.24 -30.66
C ASP A 81 6.53 2.04 -30.03
N PRO A 82 7.30 1.03 -30.44
CA PRO A 82 8.63 0.78 -29.90
C PRO A 82 9.62 1.92 -30.18
N VAL A 83 9.43 2.70 -31.25
CA VAL A 83 10.34 3.81 -31.58
C VAL A 83 10.25 4.93 -30.55
N ASN A 84 9.05 5.13 -29.99
CA ASN A 84 8.80 6.14 -28.94
C ASN A 84 9.13 5.62 -27.53
N ARG A 85 9.40 4.31 -27.38
CA ARG A 85 9.70 3.71 -26.08
C ARG A 85 11.17 3.97 -25.70
N PRO A 86 11.45 4.71 -24.62
CA PRO A 86 12.83 4.97 -24.21
C PRO A 86 13.54 3.68 -23.78
N SER A 87 14.86 3.67 -23.98
CA SER A 87 15.73 2.58 -23.53
C SER A 87 15.76 2.46 -22.00
N ALA A 88 16.14 1.29 -21.50
CA ALA A 88 16.34 1.07 -20.06
C ALA A 88 17.37 2.04 -19.45
N ALA A 89 18.44 2.36 -20.19
CA ALA A 89 19.46 3.31 -19.75
C ALA A 89 18.86 4.71 -19.51
N THR A 90 17.97 5.14 -20.41
CA THR A 90 17.24 6.41 -20.27
C THR A 90 16.26 6.36 -19.10
N LEU A 91 15.50 5.27 -18.94
CA LEU A 91 14.50 5.08 -17.89
C LEU A 91 15.10 5.09 -16.47
N ILE A 92 16.34 4.61 -16.29
CA ILE A 92 17.04 4.68 -14.99
C ILE A 92 17.23 6.12 -14.53
N SER A 93 17.33 7.07 -15.47
CA SER A 93 17.50 8.49 -15.16
C SER A 93 16.20 9.22 -14.79
N HIS A 94 15.05 8.54 -14.90
CA HIS A 94 13.72 9.09 -14.63
C HIS A 94 13.57 9.52 -13.15
N PRO A 95 12.86 10.63 -12.85
CA PRO A 95 12.71 11.13 -11.47
C PRO A 95 12.15 10.10 -10.49
N PHE A 96 11.18 9.29 -10.91
CA PHE A 96 10.61 8.21 -10.09
C PHE A 96 11.69 7.22 -9.58
N ILE A 97 12.56 6.75 -10.47
CA ILE A 97 13.62 5.78 -10.14
C ILE A 97 14.72 6.45 -9.31
N LYS A 98 15.14 7.66 -9.68
CA LYS A 98 16.13 8.44 -8.90
C LYS A 98 15.66 8.64 -7.46
N GLN A 99 14.40 9.09 -7.28
CA GLN A 99 13.82 9.28 -5.97
C GLN A 99 13.77 7.97 -5.19
N LEU A 100 13.38 6.85 -5.82
CA LEU A 100 13.35 5.54 -5.17
C LEU A 100 14.74 5.12 -4.67
N ILE A 101 15.79 5.26 -5.49
CA ILE A 101 17.17 4.94 -5.14
C ILE A 101 17.65 5.82 -3.97
N GLU A 102 17.42 7.12 -4.05
CA GLU A 102 17.81 8.05 -2.98
C GLU A 102 17.05 7.78 -1.69
N ASN A 103 15.74 7.51 -1.77
CA ASN A 103 14.93 7.11 -0.61
C ASN A 103 15.48 5.83 0.03
N ARG A 104 15.84 4.83 -0.79
CA ARG A 104 16.44 3.58 -0.30
C ARG A 104 17.77 3.85 0.41
N ARG A 105 18.66 4.66 -0.17
CA ARG A 105 19.95 5.04 0.42
C ARG A 105 19.77 5.78 1.74
N ARG A 106 18.89 6.79 1.77
CA ARG A 106 18.57 7.55 2.99
C ARG A 106 18.04 6.63 4.10
N ASN A 107 17.08 5.76 3.77
CA ASN A 107 16.53 4.80 4.73
C ASN A 107 17.59 3.84 5.28
N TYR A 108 18.54 3.40 4.43
CA TYR A 108 19.66 2.58 4.90
C TYR A 108 20.55 3.35 5.90
N ARG A 109 20.90 4.61 5.60
CA ARG A 109 21.71 5.44 6.49
C ARG A 109 21.03 5.67 7.84
N ILE A 110 19.73 5.96 7.83
CA ILE A 110 18.93 6.13 9.06
C ILE A 110 18.94 4.83 9.88
N ARG A 111 18.66 3.68 9.25
CA ARG A 111 18.67 2.38 9.94
C ARG A 111 20.03 2.06 10.55
N LYS A 112 21.12 2.32 9.82
CA LYS A 112 22.47 2.08 10.32
C LYS A 112 22.83 3.02 11.47
N ALA A 113 22.46 4.30 11.40
CA ALA A 113 22.66 5.24 12.50
C ALA A 113 21.89 4.82 13.76
N ASN A 114 20.64 4.38 13.62
CA ASN A 114 19.84 3.89 14.73
C ASN A 114 20.43 2.61 15.35
N GLN A 115 20.98 1.71 14.53
CA GLN A 115 21.70 0.53 15.04
C GLN A 115 22.90 0.95 15.90
N ILE A 116 23.76 1.83 15.39
CA ILE A 116 24.95 2.32 16.11
C ILE A 116 24.56 3.04 17.40
N TYR A 117 23.48 3.84 17.36
CA TYR A 117 22.97 4.52 18.54
C TYR A 117 22.54 3.52 19.62
N ASN A 118 21.82 2.47 19.25
CA ASN A 118 21.39 1.44 20.19
C ASN A 118 22.57 0.66 20.78
N GLU A 119 23.58 0.31 19.96
CA GLU A 119 24.81 -0.35 20.42
C GLU A 119 25.58 0.54 21.41
N LYS A 120 25.74 1.84 21.13
CA LYS A 120 26.39 2.78 22.06
C LYS A 120 25.58 2.99 23.34
N LYS A 121 24.25 2.96 23.25
CA LYS A 121 23.34 3.06 24.41
C LYS A 121 23.48 1.84 25.32
N THR A 122 23.60 0.64 24.75
CA THR A 122 23.85 -0.58 25.53
C THR A 122 25.23 -0.58 26.16
N ASP A 123 26.26 -0.16 25.43
CA ASP A 123 27.63 -0.07 25.96
C ASP A 123 27.73 0.96 27.10
N GLY A 124 27.08 2.11 26.94
CA GLY A 124 27.00 3.14 27.97
C GLY A 124 26.25 2.69 29.23
N ALA A 125 25.17 1.92 29.05
CA ALA A 125 24.45 1.31 30.17
C ALA A 125 25.31 0.27 30.90
N LEU A 126 25.98 -0.62 30.14
CA LEU A 126 26.85 -1.66 30.69
C LEU A 126 28.00 -1.07 31.51
N ARG A 127 28.64 -0.01 31.00
CA ARG A 127 29.72 0.71 31.71
C ARG A 127 29.24 1.33 33.02
N LYS A 128 28.04 1.92 33.05
CA LYS A 128 27.46 2.48 34.28
C LYS A 128 27.16 1.39 35.32
N THR A 129 26.57 0.27 34.89
CA THR A 129 26.27 -0.85 35.79
C THR A 129 27.54 -1.43 36.41
N ILE A 130 28.57 -1.72 35.59
CA ILE A 130 29.85 -2.24 36.09
C ILE A 130 30.50 -1.28 37.10
N SER A 131 30.44 0.03 36.83
CA SER A 131 30.97 1.04 37.76
C SER A 131 30.21 1.06 39.09
N LEU A 132 28.88 0.92 39.07
CA LEU A 132 28.06 0.87 40.29
C LEU A 132 28.32 -0.39 41.11
N THR A 133 28.45 -1.57 40.48
CA THR A 133 28.71 -2.83 41.17
C THR A 133 30.08 -2.88 41.85
N ARG A 134 31.05 -2.09 41.38
CA ARG A 134 32.41 -2.03 41.97
C ARG A 134 32.53 -1.10 43.18
N VAL A 135 31.53 -0.23 43.40
CA VAL A 135 31.53 0.75 44.51
C VAL A 135 30.76 0.22 45.74
N LEU A 136 29.98 -0.86 45.58
CA LEU A 136 29.31 -1.59 46.65
C LEU A 136 30.16 -2.79 47.09
#